data_AF-A0A0C1GPF4-F1
#
_entry.id   AF-A0A0C1GPF4-F1
#
_cell.length_a   1.000
_cell.length_b   1.000
_cell.length_c   1.000
_cell.angle_alpha   90.00
_cell.angle_beta   90.00
_cell.angle_gamma   90.00
#
_symmetry.space_group_name_H-M   'P 1'
#
loop_
_entity.id
_entity.type
_entity.pdbx_description
1 polymer ?
#
loop_
_entity_poly.entity_id
_entity_poly.type
_entity_poly.pdbx_seq_one_letter_code
_entity_poly.pdbx_strand_id
1 'polypeptide(L)'
;MTPIQKLRGVGPALAKILLANGVETVEALAAFEVAQLRSIPGIGTNRAASLKEAARTHTEDLQRAKAAPAGPKRVNGKPDAGRAAARTRTTQAEMDARLAEAEAARAAAEEKAARAEAKALKAKRKAASLAVEFAAAQVKAKQKAKKVKAKAKKAIEREKAKAKAILDGKYSQKGKAGQKKKKKAKK
;
A
#
# COMPACT_ATOMS: atom_id res chain seq x y z
N MET A 1 34.98 15.17 -8.79
CA MET A 1 33.93 14.56 -7.97
C MET A 1 32.76 15.52 -7.94
N THR A 2 31.65 15.15 -8.57
CA THR A 2 30.46 16.00 -8.64
C THR A 2 29.52 15.62 -7.50
N PRO A 3 29.14 16.55 -6.60
CA PRO A 3 28.25 16.22 -5.49
C PRO A 3 26.87 15.84 -6.01
N ILE A 4 26.25 14.84 -5.39
CA ILE A 4 24.98 14.27 -5.85
C ILE A 4 23.80 15.27 -5.83
N GLN A 5 23.93 16.32 -5.03
CA GLN A 5 22.94 17.40 -4.90
C GLN A 5 22.78 18.23 -6.19
N LYS A 6 23.78 18.22 -7.08
CA LYS A 6 23.73 18.95 -8.36
C LYS A 6 23.05 18.13 -9.46
N LEU A 7 22.74 16.86 -9.21
CA LEU A 7 22.07 16.01 -10.19
C LEU A 7 20.60 16.37 -10.32
N ARG A 8 20.13 16.54 -11.56
CA ARG A 8 18.70 16.77 -11.84
C ARG A 8 17.87 15.62 -11.29
N GLY A 9 16.84 15.94 -10.51
CA GLY A 9 15.92 14.97 -9.92
C GLY A 9 16.32 14.45 -8.54
N VAL A 10 17.47 14.89 -8.00
CA VAL A 10 17.87 14.65 -6.61
C VAL A 10 17.56 15.88 -5.77
N GLY A 11 16.56 15.77 -4.89
CA GLY A 11 16.25 16.80 -3.89
C GLY A 11 17.08 16.64 -2.60
N PRO A 12 17.07 17.62 -1.68
CA PRO A 12 17.86 17.59 -0.45
C PRO A 12 17.60 16.36 0.44
N ALA A 13 16.34 15.92 0.52
CA ALA A 13 15.97 14.73 1.28
C ALA A 13 16.56 13.45 0.66
N LEU A 14 16.49 13.33 -0.67
CA LEU A 14 17.01 12.18 -1.39
C LEU A 14 18.55 12.15 -1.35
N ALA A 15 19.20 13.32 -1.45
CA ALA A 15 20.65 13.43 -1.29
C ALA A 15 21.13 12.91 0.06
N LYS A 16 20.44 13.24 1.16
CA LYS A 16 20.76 12.72 2.50
C LYS A 16 20.64 11.19 2.58
N ILE A 17 19.59 10.64 1.97
CA ILE A 17 19.39 9.18 1.94
C ILE A 17 20.49 8.51 1.10
N LEU A 18 20.86 9.06 -0.05
CA LEU A 18 21.93 8.52 -0.89
C LEU A 18 23.30 8.57 -0.20
N LEU A 19 23.61 9.68 0.48
CA LEU A 19 24.81 9.82 1.32
C LEU A 19 24.85 8.76 2.43
N ALA A 20 23.73 8.54 3.13
CA ALA A 20 23.63 7.51 4.16
C ALA A 20 23.81 6.07 3.64
N ASN A 21 23.60 5.85 2.33
CA ASN A 21 23.82 4.56 1.66
C ASN A 21 25.17 4.51 0.91
N GLY A 22 26.08 5.47 1.15
CA GLY A 22 27.43 5.49 0.57
C GLY A 22 27.51 6.00 -0.87
N VAL A 23 26.43 6.59 -1.40
CA VAL A 23 26.41 7.18 -2.75
C VAL A 23 26.54 8.69 -2.64
N GLU A 24 27.79 9.16 -2.60
CA GLU A 24 28.09 10.59 -2.35
C GLU A 24 28.23 11.42 -3.64
N THR A 25 28.58 10.75 -4.75
CA THR A 25 28.94 11.40 -6.01
C THR A 25 28.11 10.91 -7.18
N VAL A 26 27.96 11.76 -8.19
CA VAL A 26 27.24 11.41 -9.43
C VAL A 26 27.92 10.24 -10.14
N GLU A 27 29.25 10.20 -10.07
CA GLU A 27 30.06 9.14 -10.66
C GLU A 27 29.82 7.79 -9.94
N ALA A 28 29.71 7.79 -8.61
CA ALA A 28 29.34 6.59 -7.84
C ALA A 28 27.92 6.12 -8.14
N LEU A 29 26.98 7.06 -8.32
CA LEU A 29 25.59 6.75 -8.69
C LEU A 29 25.48 6.08 -10.07
N ALA A 30 26.29 6.52 -11.04
CA ALA A 30 26.30 5.93 -12.39
C ALA A 30 26.86 4.50 -12.41
N ALA A 31 27.86 4.23 -11.56
CA ALA A 31 28.45 2.91 -11.38
C ALA A 31 27.57 1.94 -10.56
N PHE A 32 26.69 2.46 -9.71
CA PHE A 32 25.78 1.67 -8.88
C PHE A 32 24.78 0.84 -9.71
N GLU A 33 24.40 -0.32 -9.17
CA GLU A 33 23.41 -1.19 -9.81
C GLU A 33 21.99 -0.67 -9.59
N VAL A 34 21.12 -0.85 -10.59
CA VAL A 34 19.71 -0.44 -10.51
C VAL A 34 18.97 -1.23 -9.44
N ALA A 35 19.33 -2.50 -9.21
CA ALA A 35 18.75 -3.32 -8.15
C ALA A 35 19.05 -2.75 -6.75
N GLN A 36 20.30 -2.33 -6.51
CA GLN A 36 20.71 -1.76 -5.22
C GLN A 36 20.07 -0.40 -4.96
N LEU A 37 19.91 0.43 -6.01
CA LEU A 37 19.19 1.69 -5.92
C LEU A 37 17.72 1.51 -5.52
N ARG A 38 17.08 0.41 -5.93
CA ARG A 38 15.69 0.10 -5.57
C ARG A 38 15.50 -0.35 -4.13
N SER A 39 16.56 -0.85 -3.48
CA SER A 39 16.54 -1.21 -2.07
C SER A 39 16.51 0.01 -1.15
N ILE A 40 16.82 1.20 -1.69
CA ILE A 40 16.83 2.45 -0.94
C ILE A 40 15.38 2.95 -0.75
N PRO A 41 14.96 3.28 0.48
CA PRO A 41 13.64 3.82 0.75
C PRO A 41 13.32 5.06 -0.10
N GLY A 42 12.16 5.06 -0.76
CA GLY A 42 11.70 6.18 -1.60
C GLY A 42 12.25 6.19 -3.04
N ILE A 43 13.03 5.18 -3.44
CA ILE A 43 13.50 4.97 -4.81
C ILE A 43 12.80 3.74 -5.41
N GLY A 44 11.83 3.98 -6.30
CA GLY A 44 11.17 2.93 -7.07
C GLY A 44 11.90 2.58 -8.37
N THR A 45 11.37 1.61 -9.13
CA THR A 45 11.92 1.15 -10.43
C THR A 45 12.18 2.29 -11.41
N ASN A 46 11.16 3.12 -11.64
CA ASN A 46 11.23 4.21 -12.62
C ASN A 46 12.24 5.27 -12.17
N ARG A 47 12.24 5.60 -10.88
CA ARG A 47 13.15 6.60 -10.32
C ARG A 47 14.61 6.12 -10.34
N ALA A 48 14.87 4.84 -10.05
CA ALA A 48 16.21 4.26 -10.14
C ALA A 48 16.74 4.33 -11.58
N ALA A 49 15.90 4.00 -12.58
CA ALA A 49 16.26 4.12 -13.99
C ALA A 49 16.56 5.58 -14.38
N SER A 50 15.66 6.52 -14.06
CA SER A 50 15.85 7.94 -14.40
C SER A 50 17.05 8.57 -13.71
N LEU A 51 17.37 8.18 -12.47
CA LEU A 51 18.55 8.67 -11.75
C LEU A 51 19.84 8.18 -12.39
N LYS A 52 19.87 6.92 -12.86
CA LYS A 52 21.03 6.36 -13.56
C LYS A 52 21.24 7.00 -14.93
N GLU A 53 20.15 7.23 -15.66
CA GLU A 53 20.19 7.98 -16.93
C GLU A 53 20.67 9.42 -16.71
N ALA A 54 20.11 10.12 -15.73
CA ALA A 54 20.53 11.48 -15.40
C ALA A 54 22.01 11.55 -15.00
N ALA A 55 22.50 10.56 -14.24
CA ALA A 55 23.90 10.46 -13.86
C ALA A 55 24.80 10.26 -15.09
N ARG A 56 24.42 9.36 -16.01
CA ARG A 56 25.13 9.12 -17.27
C ARG A 56 25.17 10.37 -18.14
N THR A 57 24.03 11.00 -18.39
CA THR A 57 23.98 12.22 -19.21
C THR A 57 24.82 13.34 -18.59
N HIS A 58 24.82 13.47 -17.27
CA HIS A 58 25.65 14.46 -16.59
C HIS A 58 27.14 14.16 -16.71
N THR A 59 27.55 12.88 -16.68
CA THR A 59 28.96 12.52 -16.93
C THR A 59 29.37 12.74 -18.39
N GLU A 60 28.48 12.45 -19.34
CA GLU A 60 28.69 12.67 -20.77
C GLU A 60 28.77 14.16 -21.11
N ASP A 61 27.92 14.99 -20.49
CA ASP A 61 27.94 16.44 -20.65
C ASP A 61 29.24 17.04 -20.08
N LEU A 62 29.71 16.55 -18.92
CA LEU A 62 30.99 16.97 -18.35
C LEU A 62 32.18 16.53 -19.21
N GLN A 63 32.14 15.33 -19.79
CA GLN A 63 33.18 14.85 -20.70
C GLN A 63 33.19 15.64 -22.02
N ARG A 64 32.02 15.94 -22.58
CA ARG A 64 31.87 16.79 -23.76
C ARG A 64 32.34 18.22 -23.52
N ALA A 65 32.03 18.79 -22.35
CA ALA A 65 32.50 20.11 -21.94
C ALA A 65 34.02 20.16 -21.70
N LYS A 66 34.64 19.03 -21.35
CA LYS A 66 36.09 18.92 -21.18
C LYS A 66 36.83 18.63 -22.51
N ALA A 67 36.13 18.15 -23.53
CA ALA A 67 36.68 17.82 -24.85
C ALA A 67 36.42 18.87 -25.95
N ALA A 68 35.69 19.96 -25.64
CA ALA A 68 35.39 21.04 -26.59
C ALA A 68 36.06 22.37 -26.15
N PRO A 69 36.74 23.11 -27.06
CA PRO A 69 37.12 24.49 -26.76
C PRO A 69 35.87 25.37 -26.68
N ALA A 70 35.92 26.35 -25.79
CA ALA A 70 34.81 27.23 -25.45
C ALA A 70 34.19 27.95 -26.67
N GLY A 71 32.95 27.60 -27.02
CA GLY A 71 32.06 28.42 -27.84
C GLY A 71 30.99 29.07 -26.96
N PRO A 72 30.68 30.38 -27.12
CA PRO A 72 29.79 31.07 -26.20
C PRO A 72 28.34 30.63 -26.38
N LYS A 73 27.64 30.51 -25.23
CA LYS A 73 26.19 30.31 -25.12
C LYS A 73 25.44 31.38 -25.92
N ARG A 74 24.71 30.96 -26.97
CA ARG A 74 23.69 31.79 -27.59
C ARG A 74 22.39 31.69 -26.79
N VAL A 75 22.13 32.73 -26.02
CA VAL A 75 20.83 33.06 -25.43
C VAL A 75 19.93 33.61 -26.56
N ASN A 76 18.67 33.18 -26.57
CA ASN A 76 17.53 33.70 -27.35
C ASN A 76 17.86 34.45 -28.65
N GLY A 77 17.88 33.72 -29.76
CA GLY A 77 17.69 34.27 -31.10
C GLY A 77 16.67 33.43 -31.83
N LYS A 78 15.45 33.96 -31.97
CA LYS A 78 14.44 33.46 -32.89
C LYS A 78 15.05 33.41 -34.30
N PRO A 79 15.06 32.26 -34.99
CA PRO A 79 15.31 32.26 -36.42
C PRO A 79 14.00 32.47 -37.15
N ASP A 80 14.08 33.46 -38.01
CA ASP A 80 13.12 33.92 -38.98
C ASP A 80 12.68 32.82 -39.96
N ALA A 81 11.59 33.12 -40.66
CA ALA A 81 10.95 32.40 -41.74
C ALA A 81 11.92 31.58 -42.62
N GLY A 82 11.82 30.25 -42.51
CA GLY A 82 12.59 29.35 -43.39
C GLY A 82 12.10 27.90 -43.44
N ARG A 83 10.92 27.59 -42.88
CA ARG A 83 10.41 26.21 -42.86
C ARG A 83 8.92 26.12 -43.21
N ALA A 84 8.56 26.72 -44.33
CA ALA A 84 7.22 26.62 -44.91
C ALA A 84 7.18 25.89 -46.27
N ALA A 85 8.25 25.22 -46.69
CA ALA A 85 8.33 24.56 -48.01
C ALA A 85 8.71 23.06 -47.97
N ALA A 86 8.30 22.35 -46.91
CA ALA A 86 8.29 20.88 -46.89
C ALA A 86 6.99 20.35 -46.26
N ARG A 87 5.85 20.89 -46.70
CA ARG A 87 4.58 20.16 -46.63
C ARG A 87 4.59 19.13 -47.75
N THR A 88 5.34 18.06 -47.55
CA THR A 88 5.25 16.85 -48.36
C THR A 88 3.81 16.38 -48.32
N ARG A 89 3.20 16.26 -49.50
CA ARG A 89 1.89 15.65 -49.73
C ARG A 89 1.89 14.28 -49.06
N THR A 90 1.35 14.20 -47.84
CA THR A 90 1.07 12.93 -47.19
C THR A 90 0.06 12.20 -48.05
N THR A 91 0.46 11.05 -48.55
CA THR A 91 -0.41 10.20 -49.36
C THR A 91 -1.57 9.72 -48.50
N GLN A 92 -2.76 9.51 -49.09
CA GLN A 92 -3.95 9.02 -48.37
C GLN A 92 -3.62 7.75 -47.55
N ALA A 93 -2.78 6.88 -48.11
CA ALA A 93 -2.29 5.67 -47.45
C ALA A 93 -1.49 5.91 -46.15
N GLU A 94 -0.72 7.00 -46.07
CA GLU A 94 0.02 7.35 -44.83
C GLU A 94 -0.90 7.91 -43.74
N MET A 95 -2.02 8.53 -44.12
CA MET A 95 -3.05 8.97 -43.17
C MET A 95 -3.86 7.79 -42.65
N ASP A 96 -4.23 6.86 -43.54
CA ASP A 96 -4.94 5.63 -43.18
C ASP A 96 -4.08 4.73 -42.28
N ALA A 97 -2.78 4.62 -42.56
CA ALA A 97 -1.84 3.89 -41.71
C ALA A 97 -1.71 4.51 -40.31
N ARG A 98 -1.67 5.84 -40.21
CA ARG A 98 -1.62 6.56 -38.92
C ARG A 98 -2.91 6.45 -38.13
N LEU A 99 -4.06 6.43 -38.80
CA LEU A 99 -5.36 6.19 -38.17
C LEU A 99 -5.47 4.76 -37.65
N ALA A 100 -5.05 3.77 -38.44
CA ALA A 100 -5.03 2.37 -38.02
C ALA A 100 -4.09 2.14 -36.82
N GLU A 101 -2.92 2.79 -36.80
CA GLU A 101 -2.00 2.71 -35.66
C GLU A 101 -2.57 3.40 -34.41
N ALA A 102 -3.26 4.54 -34.57
CA ALA A 102 -3.92 5.25 -33.47
C ALA A 102 -5.10 4.45 -32.88
N GLU A 103 -5.88 3.76 -33.72
CA GLU A 103 -6.97 2.90 -33.29
C GLU A 103 -6.45 1.63 -32.60
N ALA A 104 -5.40 1.00 -33.13
CA ALA A 104 -4.75 -0.13 -32.48
C ALA A 104 -4.17 0.25 -31.11
N ALA A 105 -3.58 1.45 -30.98
CA ALA A 105 -3.09 1.97 -29.71
C ALA A 105 -4.24 2.22 -28.71
N ARG A 106 -5.41 2.68 -29.15
CA ARG A 106 -6.60 2.84 -28.30
C ARG A 106 -7.18 1.49 -27.87
N ALA A 107 -7.31 0.53 -28.78
CA ALA A 107 -7.79 -0.82 -28.46
C ALA A 107 -6.89 -1.51 -27.42
N ALA A 108 -5.56 -1.38 -27.56
CA ALA A 108 -4.61 -1.92 -26.59
C ALA A 108 -4.65 -1.21 -25.22
N ALA A 109 -4.98 0.09 -25.19
CA ALA A 109 -5.17 0.84 -23.95
C ALA A 109 -6.47 0.45 -23.24
N GLU A 110 -7.56 0.26 -24.00
CA GLU A 110 -8.86 -0.15 -23.48
C GLU A 110 -8.83 -1.59 -22.94
N GLU A 111 -8.14 -2.52 -23.60
CA GLU A 111 -7.99 -3.89 -23.10
C GLU A 111 -7.19 -3.92 -21.78
N LYS A 112 -6.18 -3.05 -21.64
CA LYS A 112 -5.43 -2.90 -20.39
C LYS A 112 -6.29 -2.29 -19.28
N ALA A 113 -7.14 -1.32 -19.61
CA ALA A 113 -8.10 -0.72 -18.67
C ALA A 113 -9.15 -1.75 -18.21
N ALA A 114 -9.78 -2.49 -19.13
CA ALA A 114 -10.76 -3.53 -18.82
C ALA A 114 -10.15 -4.65 -17.95
N ARG A 115 -8.91 -5.07 -18.22
CA ARG A 115 -8.19 -6.05 -17.39
C ARG A 115 -7.88 -5.49 -15.99
N ALA A 116 -7.59 -4.20 -15.86
CA ALA A 116 -7.36 -3.55 -14.56
C ALA A 116 -8.66 -3.43 -13.75
N GLU A 117 -9.76 -3.03 -14.37
CA GLU A 117 -11.08 -2.95 -13.73
C GLU A 117 -11.59 -4.33 -13.31
N ALA A 118 -11.42 -5.35 -14.13
CA ALA A 118 -11.77 -6.73 -13.79
C ALA A 118 -10.97 -7.24 -12.58
N LYS A 119 -9.67 -6.92 -12.49
CA LYS A 119 -8.83 -7.25 -11.32
C LYS A 119 -9.29 -6.48 -10.08
N ALA A 120 -9.64 -5.21 -10.22
CA ALA A 120 -10.14 -4.38 -9.12
C ALA A 120 -11.48 -4.89 -8.59
N LEU A 121 -12.43 -5.26 -9.47
CA LEU A 121 -13.71 -5.84 -9.08
C LEU A 121 -13.53 -7.18 -8.36
N LYS A 122 -12.64 -8.05 -8.86
CA LYS A 122 -12.31 -9.32 -8.18
C LYS A 122 -11.71 -9.08 -6.79
N ALA A 123 -10.81 -8.12 -6.66
CA ALA A 123 -10.23 -7.76 -5.36
C ALA A 123 -11.29 -7.21 -4.39
N LYS A 124 -12.17 -6.32 -4.85
CA LYS A 124 -13.29 -5.78 -4.05
C LYS A 124 -14.23 -6.89 -3.56
N ARG A 125 -14.59 -7.85 -4.42
CA ARG A 125 -15.43 -9.00 -4.03
C ARG A 125 -14.76 -9.87 -2.96
N LYS A 126 -13.47 -10.17 -3.11
CA LYS A 126 -12.69 -10.91 -2.11
C LYS A 126 -12.58 -10.17 -0.78
N ALA A 127 -12.39 -8.85 -0.82
CA ALA A 127 -12.36 -8.02 0.38
C ALA A 127 -13.73 -8.02 1.08
N ALA A 128 -14.81 -7.91 0.32
CA ALA A 128 -16.17 -7.97 0.86
C ALA A 128 -16.50 -9.33 1.48
N SER A 129 -16.11 -10.45 0.85
CA SER A 129 -16.35 -11.79 1.41
C SER A 129 -15.59 -12.00 2.72
N LEU A 130 -14.31 -11.60 2.78
CA LEU A 130 -13.53 -11.66 4.02
C LEU A 130 -14.15 -10.78 5.12
N ALA A 131 -14.60 -9.57 4.80
CA ALA A 131 -15.24 -8.69 5.77
C ALA A 131 -16.53 -9.30 6.35
N VAL A 132 -17.35 -9.95 5.52
CA VAL A 132 -18.57 -10.65 5.96
C VAL A 132 -18.23 -11.82 6.89
N GLU A 133 -17.21 -12.62 6.56
CA GLU A 133 -16.77 -13.73 7.42
C GLU A 133 -16.23 -13.26 8.77
N PHE A 134 -15.41 -12.20 8.78
CA PHE A 134 -14.91 -11.59 10.02
C PHE A 134 -16.05 -11.00 10.86
N ALA A 135 -17.04 -10.34 10.24
CA ALA A 135 -18.20 -9.84 10.94
C ALA A 135 -19.01 -10.97 11.58
N ALA A 136 -19.27 -12.06 10.84
CA ALA A 136 -19.97 -13.23 11.36
C ALA A 136 -19.21 -13.90 12.53
N ALA A 137 -17.88 -14.00 12.44
CA ALA A 137 -17.03 -14.51 13.51
C ALA A 137 -17.08 -13.61 14.76
N GLN A 138 -17.01 -12.29 14.60
CA GLN A 138 -17.14 -11.34 15.70
C GLN A 138 -18.50 -11.42 16.40
N VAL A 139 -19.60 -11.55 15.63
CA VAL A 139 -20.95 -11.70 16.21
C VAL A 139 -21.03 -12.98 17.03
N LYS A 140 -20.54 -14.12 16.51
CA LYS A 140 -20.49 -15.39 17.24
C LYS A 140 -19.63 -15.28 18.51
N ALA A 141 -18.48 -14.62 18.43
CA ALA A 141 -17.61 -14.39 19.60
C ALA A 141 -18.31 -13.54 20.67
N LYS A 142 -18.93 -12.42 20.28
CA LYS A 142 -19.70 -11.55 21.19
C LYS A 142 -20.86 -12.29 21.84
N GLN A 143 -21.58 -13.13 21.09
CA GLN A 143 -22.67 -13.95 21.64
C GLN A 143 -22.16 -14.98 22.66
N LYS A 144 -21.06 -15.69 22.36
CA LYS A 144 -20.43 -16.62 23.32
C LYS A 144 -19.99 -15.90 24.59
N ALA A 145 -19.33 -14.74 24.46
CA ALA A 145 -18.92 -13.92 25.59
C ALA A 145 -20.11 -13.45 26.44
N LYS A 146 -21.20 -13.00 25.82
CA LYS A 146 -22.44 -12.62 26.53
C LYS A 146 -23.04 -13.81 27.30
N LYS A 147 -23.08 -15.00 26.70
CA LYS A 147 -23.59 -16.23 27.36
C LYS A 147 -22.74 -16.61 28.57
N VAL A 148 -21.41 -16.58 28.44
CA VAL A 148 -20.49 -16.88 29.56
C VAL A 148 -20.67 -15.84 30.68
N LYS A 149 -20.71 -14.54 30.34
CA LYS A 149 -20.92 -13.47 31.31
C LYS A 149 -22.26 -13.60 32.04
N ALA A 150 -23.33 -13.95 31.33
CA ALA A 150 -24.65 -14.18 31.93
C ALA A 150 -24.66 -15.39 32.87
N LYS A 151 -24.02 -16.51 32.47
CA LYS A 151 -23.87 -17.70 33.32
C LYS A 151 -23.08 -17.39 34.59
N ALA A 152 -21.98 -16.65 34.47
CA ALA A 152 -21.16 -16.23 35.61
C ALA A 152 -21.94 -15.33 36.58
N LYS A 153 -22.66 -14.31 36.06
CA LYS A 153 -23.52 -13.46 36.89
C LYS A 153 -24.59 -14.26 37.64
N LYS A 154 -25.25 -15.20 36.95
CA LYS A 154 -26.28 -16.06 37.56
C LYS A 154 -25.70 -16.99 38.63
N ALA A 155 -24.47 -17.47 38.45
CA ALA A 155 -23.79 -18.28 39.46
C ALA A 155 -23.43 -17.44 40.70
N ILE A 156 -22.90 -16.23 40.51
CA ILE A 156 -22.59 -15.30 41.60
C ILE A 156 -23.85 -14.91 42.36
N GLU A 157 -24.96 -14.63 41.67
CA GLU A 157 -26.23 -14.30 42.31
C GLU A 157 -26.80 -15.48 43.11
N ARG A 158 -26.70 -16.70 42.58
CA ARG A 158 -27.10 -17.92 43.31
C ARG A 158 -26.26 -18.15 44.55
N GLU A 159 -24.95 -17.97 44.48
CA GLU A 159 -24.04 -18.05 45.63
C GLU A 159 -24.37 -16.98 46.67
N LYS A 160 -24.55 -15.72 46.24
CA LYS A 160 -24.96 -14.62 47.12
C LYS A 160 -26.32 -14.87 47.77
N ALA A 161 -27.29 -15.41 47.03
CA ALA A 161 -28.61 -15.75 47.57
C ALA A 161 -28.54 -16.91 48.57
N LYS A 162 -27.70 -17.93 48.33
CA LYS A 162 -27.44 -19.00 49.30
C LYS A 162 -26.77 -18.45 50.56
N ALA A 163 -25.73 -17.63 50.41
CA ALA A 163 -25.05 -16.99 51.54
C ALA A 163 -26.02 -16.12 52.36
N LYS A 164 -26.87 -15.33 51.69
CA LYS A 164 -27.92 -14.54 52.35
C LYS A 164 -28.96 -15.42 53.04
N ALA A 165 -29.39 -16.52 52.44
CA ALA A 165 -30.35 -17.45 53.06
C ALA A 165 -29.77 -18.20 54.28
N ILE A 166 -28.45 -18.41 54.31
CA ILE A 166 -27.73 -18.94 55.47
C ILE A 166 -27.67 -17.88 56.58
N LEU A 167 -27.35 -16.63 56.24
CA LEU A 167 -27.32 -15.48 57.17
C LEU A 167 -28.69 -15.15 57.77
N ASP A 168 -29.76 -15.16 56.96
CA ASP A 168 -31.14 -14.94 57.39
C ASP A 168 -31.73 -16.14 58.17
N GLY A 169 -30.94 -17.16 58.49
CA GLY A 169 -31.35 -18.34 59.26
C GLY A 169 -32.36 -19.26 58.56
N LYS A 170 -32.79 -18.94 57.33
CA LYS A 170 -33.82 -19.69 56.58
C LYS A 170 -33.30 -21.02 56.01
N TYR A 171 -31.99 -21.19 55.85
CA TYR A 171 -31.42 -22.42 55.26
C TYR A 171 -31.52 -23.66 56.17
N SER A 172 -31.75 -23.48 57.47
CA SER A 172 -31.76 -24.58 58.47
C SER A 172 -33.12 -25.24 58.69
N GLN A 173 -34.23 -24.71 58.16
CA GLN A 173 -35.58 -25.23 58.46
C GLN A 173 -36.16 -26.22 57.43
N LYS A 174 -35.63 -26.34 56.21
CA LYS A 174 -36.23 -27.26 55.21
C LYS A 174 -35.84 -28.74 55.38
N GLY A 175 -34.85 -29.04 56.23
CA GLY A 175 -34.35 -30.41 56.47
C GLY A 175 -34.86 -31.10 57.75
N LYS A 176 -35.43 -30.36 58.71
CA LYS A 176 -35.78 -30.91 60.05
C LYS A 176 -37.28 -31.11 60.31
N ALA A 177 -38.15 -30.94 59.31
CA ALA A 177 -39.59 -31.24 59.47
C ALA A 177 -39.99 -32.67 59.05
N GLY A 178 -39.13 -33.40 58.31
CA GLY A 178 -39.46 -34.73 57.78
C GLY A 178 -39.16 -35.93 58.69
N GLN A 179 -38.27 -35.79 59.69
CA GLN A 179 -37.81 -36.95 60.47
C GLN A 179 -38.53 -37.18 61.81
N LYS A 180 -39.35 -36.23 62.32
CA LYS A 180 -40.07 -36.43 63.60
C LYS A 180 -41.44 -37.11 63.48
N LYS A 181 -42.00 -37.29 62.28
CA LYS A 181 -43.32 -37.96 62.10
C LYS A 181 -43.27 -39.48 61.88
N LYS A 182 -42.11 -40.11 61.64
CA LYS A 182 -42.01 -41.58 61.42
C LYS A 182 -41.72 -42.43 62.66
N LYS A 183 -41.50 -41.84 63.85
CA LYS A 183 -41.17 -42.59 65.09
C LYS A 183 -42.32 -42.81 66.08
N LYS A 184 -43.58 -42.48 65.74
CA LYS A 184 -44.75 -42.65 66.63
C LYS A 184 -45.87 -43.58 66.10
N ALA A 185 -45.60 -44.40 65.08
CA ALA A 185 -46.62 -45.29 64.49
C ALA A 185 -46.18 -46.77 64.44
N LYS A 186 -45.42 -47.22 65.46
CA LYS A 186 -45.13 -48.66 65.64
C LYS A 186 -45.05 -48.99 67.13
N LYS A 187 -46.21 -49.02 67.77
CA LYS A 187 -46.54 -49.82 68.93
C LYS A 187 -48.04 -50.03 68.92
#